data_AF-A0A534V6X5-F1
#
_entry.id   AF-A0A534V6X5-F1
#
_cell.length_a   1.000
_cell.length_b   1.000
_cell.length_c   1.000
_cell.angle_alpha   90.00
_cell.angle_beta   90.00
_cell.angle_gamma   90.00
#
_symmetry.space_group_name_H-M   'P 1'
#
loop_
_entity.id
_entity.type
_entity.pdbx_description
1 polymer ?
#
loop_
_entity_poly.entity_id
_entity_poly.type
_entity_poly.pdbx_seq_one_letter_code
_entity_poly.pdbx_strand_id
1 'polypeptide(L)'
;MCDVDDFCTGTAADCPADAKSTAVCRPAAGPCDVAERCDGVQDSCPADAVVPESACNDCGSATFEPCAVTVTARKAPARVFDDLQQAVDSAPKGATITVTGRCTGPILILGRSDLTIRGIAPADTRTGCPAEGLRPGDLTSTVSSGSDDAIIVMMSTNIRIMFLNVVDAPSDGIEFKDASKGTAFCNCLARNFDGIELRGASSTIVQANLVKENLGDGVLVQRLSKPSTKNQINGNTIIANGKDGIRVETQSTSNTVTGNLLAGNADDGIELAESDRNKLTRNTAEANGNGGVQLRASNRNLVDTNAISGNGDGLVNILDCVSGSRNTGGNVPPACR
;
A
#
# COMPACT_ATOMS: atom_id res chain seq x y z
N MET A 1 4.29 -12.08 28.89
CA MET A 1 4.51 -12.28 30.33
C MET A 1 5.98 -12.04 30.62
N CYS A 2 6.33 -11.35 31.71
CA CYS A 2 7.70 -10.89 31.99
C CYS A 2 8.44 -11.73 33.03
N ASP A 3 7.69 -12.55 33.78
CA ASP A 3 8.23 -13.55 34.67
C ASP A 3 8.88 -14.70 33.88
N VAL A 4 10.09 -15.10 34.30
CA VAL A 4 10.85 -16.19 33.68
C VAL A 4 10.88 -17.35 34.66
N ASP A 5 10.63 -18.56 34.15
CA ASP A 5 10.68 -19.75 35.01
C ASP A 5 12.08 -19.95 35.59
N ASP A 6 12.20 -19.87 36.91
CA ASP A 6 13.42 -20.19 37.63
C ASP A 6 13.51 -21.68 37.99
N PHE A 7 14.67 -22.26 37.68
CA PHE A 7 14.96 -23.66 38.01
C PHE A 7 16.04 -23.72 39.07
N CYS A 8 15.69 -24.25 40.25
CA CYS A 8 16.69 -24.56 41.27
C CYS A 8 17.56 -25.73 40.79
N THR A 9 18.87 -25.53 40.75
CA THR A 9 19.82 -26.54 40.26
C THR A 9 20.00 -27.70 41.24
N GLY A 10 19.55 -27.55 42.49
CA GLY A 10 19.73 -28.52 43.57
C GLY A 10 21.17 -28.67 44.06
N THR A 11 22.09 -27.81 43.62
CA THR A 11 23.53 -27.87 43.94
C THR A 11 23.95 -26.92 45.06
N ALA A 12 23.05 -26.04 45.53
CA ALA A 12 23.26 -25.12 46.64
C ALA A 12 22.01 -25.06 47.54
N ALA A 13 22.17 -24.53 48.76
CA ALA A 13 21.09 -24.41 49.73
C ALA A 13 20.03 -23.35 49.34
N ASP A 14 20.44 -22.32 48.60
CA ASP A 14 19.58 -21.25 48.12
C ASP A 14 19.32 -21.41 46.62
N CYS A 15 18.08 -21.19 46.18
CA CYS A 15 17.74 -21.11 44.75
C CYS A 15 18.31 -19.81 44.14
N PRO A 16 18.50 -19.77 42.80
CA PRO A 16 18.84 -18.53 42.10
C PRO A 16 17.86 -17.41 42.43
N ALA A 17 18.34 -16.17 42.40
CA ALA A 17 17.48 -15.01 42.56
C ALA A 17 16.46 -14.96 41.42
N ASP A 18 15.24 -14.56 41.76
CA ASP A 18 14.09 -14.48 40.87
C ASP A 18 14.42 -13.67 39.60
N ALA A 19 14.41 -14.33 38.44
CA ALA A 19 14.86 -13.73 37.19
C ALA A 19 13.69 -13.14 36.39
N LYS A 20 13.80 -11.87 35.99
CA LYS A 20 12.80 -11.21 35.15
C LYS A 20 13.34 -10.93 33.75
N SER A 21 12.45 -11.05 32.77
CA SER A 21 12.77 -10.81 31.37
C SER A 21 13.07 -9.34 31.11
N THR A 22 13.84 -9.06 30.06
CA THR A 22 13.94 -7.72 29.43
C THR A 22 13.46 -7.73 27.97
N ALA A 23 12.73 -8.78 27.58
CA ALA A 23 12.22 -8.95 26.22
C ALA A 23 10.93 -8.14 26.00
N VAL A 24 10.56 -7.98 24.73
CA VAL A 24 9.25 -7.44 24.36
C VAL A 24 8.19 -8.46 24.80
N CYS A 25 7.27 -8.03 25.66
CA CYS A 25 6.20 -8.88 26.18
C CYS A 25 4.88 -8.69 25.44
N ARG A 26 4.70 -7.56 24.78
CA ARG A 26 3.66 -7.31 23.79
C ARG A 26 4.24 -6.46 22.66
N PRO A 27 4.21 -6.94 21.39
CA PRO A 27 4.60 -6.13 20.25
C PRO A 27 3.61 -4.98 20.03
N ALA A 28 4.08 -3.89 19.43
CA ALA A 28 3.19 -2.83 18.96
C ALA A 28 2.16 -3.39 17.97
N ALA A 29 0.88 -3.12 18.22
CA ALA A 29 -0.27 -3.48 17.41
C ALA A 29 -0.61 -2.42 16.35
N GLY A 30 0.15 -1.32 16.28
CA GLY A 30 -0.03 -0.27 15.27
C GLY A 30 1.02 0.84 15.36
N PRO A 31 1.01 1.80 14.41
CA PRO A 31 1.97 2.91 14.37
C PRO A 31 1.76 3.94 15.50
N CYS A 32 0.59 3.91 16.16
CA CYS A 32 0.32 4.67 17.38
C CYS A 32 0.57 3.91 18.68
N ASP A 33 1.11 2.71 18.58
CA ASP A 33 1.21 1.79 19.68
C ASP A 33 2.67 1.55 20.04
N VAL A 34 2.99 1.62 21.32
CA VAL A 34 4.35 1.42 21.82
C VAL A 34 4.49 -0.01 22.30
N ALA A 35 5.37 -0.79 21.67
CA ALA A 35 5.66 -2.14 22.14
C ALA A 35 6.14 -2.13 23.60
N GLU A 36 5.52 -2.93 24.45
CA GLU A 36 5.90 -3.03 25.85
C GLU A 36 7.04 -4.02 26.02
N ARG A 37 8.02 -3.57 26.79
CA ARG A 37 9.22 -4.31 27.09
C ARG A 37 9.33 -4.48 28.59
N CYS A 38 9.61 -5.71 29.01
CA CYS A 38 9.86 -6.00 30.41
C CYS A 38 11.07 -5.19 30.90
N ASP A 39 10.99 -4.67 32.12
CA ASP A 39 12.01 -3.82 32.73
C ASP A 39 13.06 -4.60 33.53
N GLY A 40 12.92 -5.94 33.61
CA GLY A 40 13.75 -6.80 34.45
C GLY A 40 13.41 -6.72 35.94
N VAL A 41 12.24 -6.18 36.30
CA VAL A 41 11.81 -6.02 37.69
C VAL A 41 10.41 -6.59 37.94
N GLN A 42 9.44 -6.35 37.06
CA GLN A 42 8.04 -6.73 37.26
C GLN A 42 7.67 -8.04 36.55
N ASP A 43 6.73 -8.81 37.14
CA ASP A 43 6.22 -10.07 36.58
C ASP A 43 5.31 -9.87 35.35
N SER A 44 4.60 -8.74 35.37
CA SER A 44 3.63 -8.38 34.33
C SER A 44 4.25 -7.46 33.29
N CYS A 45 3.73 -7.56 32.07
CA CYS A 45 4.04 -6.59 31.02
C CYS A 45 3.57 -5.20 31.49
N PRO A 46 4.32 -4.12 31.19
CA PRO A 46 3.85 -2.76 31.41
C PRO A 46 2.45 -2.52 30.84
N ALA A 47 1.76 -1.50 31.35
CA ALA A 47 0.46 -1.10 30.83
C ALA A 47 0.59 -0.63 29.38
N ASP A 48 -0.47 -0.87 28.60
CA ASP A 48 -0.56 -0.50 27.20
C ASP A 48 -0.38 1.01 27.02
N ALA A 49 0.60 1.39 26.19
CA ALA A 49 0.98 2.78 25.98
C ALA A 49 0.84 3.19 24.52
N VAL A 50 0.07 4.24 24.28
CA VAL A 50 -0.09 4.87 22.96
C VAL A 50 0.75 6.13 22.85
N VAL A 51 1.38 6.35 21.69
CA VAL A 51 1.99 7.65 21.37
C VAL A 51 0.88 8.64 21.03
N PRO A 52 1.06 9.95 21.34
CA PRO A 52 0.12 10.97 20.92
C PRO A 52 -0.10 10.90 19.40
N GLU A 53 -1.32 11.10 18.95
CA GLU A 53 -1.69 11.05 17.53
C GLU A 53 -0.86 12.04 16.68
N SER A 54 -0.39 13.13 17.30
CA SER A 54 0.55 14.09 16.69
C SER A 54 1.97 13.57 16.47
N ALA A 55 2.36 12.48 17.12
CA ALA A 55 3.62 11.76 16.93
C ALA A 55 3.45 10.52 16.03
N CYS A 56 2.21 10.07 15.80
CA CYS A 56 1.91 9.04 14.82
C CYS A 56 1.85 9.65 13.44
N ASN A 57 2.94 9.57 12.69
CA ASN A 57 2.91 9.89 11.27
C ASN A 57 2.32 8.67 10.51
N ASP A 58 1.04 8.37 10.75
CA ASP A 58 0.34 7.23 10.15
C ASP A 58 -0.05 7.52 8.70
N CYS A 59 0.99 7.52 7.86
CA CYS A 59 0.92 7.96 6.47
C CYS A 59 0.47 9.41 6.35
N GLY A 60 1.03 10.28 7.19
CA GLY A 60 0.67 11.69 7.26
C GLY A 60 0.86 12.18 8.69
N SER A 61 1.53 13.33 8.83
CA SER A 61 1.70 13.95 10.14
C SER A 61 0.44 14.70 10.54
N ALA A 62 0.09 14.70 11.82
CA ALA A 62 -0.91 15.64 12.36
C ALA A 62 -0.38 17.09 12.42
N THR A 63 0.92 17.32 12.14
CA THR A 63 1.51 18.66 12.09
C THR A 63 1.15 19.38 10.79
N PHE A 64 0.49 20.53 10.91
CA PHE A 64 0.06 21.38 9.79
C PHE A 64 1.21 22.24 9.23
N GLU A 65 2.24 21.60 8.67
CA GLU A 65 3.17 22.35 7.83
C GLU A 65 2.42 22.87 6.58
N PRO A 66 2.51 24.17 6.26
CA PRO A 66 1.80 24.73 5.12
C PRO A 66 2.26 24.09 3.81
N CYS A 67 1.35 23.98 2.85
CA CYS A 67 1.68 23.52 1.51
C CYS A 67 2.80 24.41 0.93
N ALA A 68 3.88 23.78 0.50
CA ALA A 68 4.95 24.43 -0.22
C ALA A 68 5.40 23.53 -1.36
N VAL A 69 5.37 24.05 -2.58
CA VAL A 69 5.59 23.29 -3.80
C VAL A 69 6.65 23.96 -4.66
N THR A 70 7.67 23.21 -5.05
CA THR A 70 8.73 23.71 -5.94
C THR A 70 8.70 22.98 -7.27
N VAL A 71 8.53 23.73 -8.36
CA VAL A 71 8.63 23.22 -9.73
C VAL A 71 10.03 23.48 -10.27
N THR A 72 10.69 22.40 -10.68
CA THR A 72 12.00 22.43 -11.34
C THR A 72 11.89 21.84 -12.74
N ALA A 73 12.55 22.47 -13.70
CA ALA A 73 12.60 22.03 -15.08
C ALA A 73 13.98 22.32 -15.69
N ARG A 74 14.37 21.57 -16.71
CA ARG A 74 15.69 21.75 -17.33
C ARG A 74 15.88 23.17 -17.84
N LYS A 75 16.93 23.84 -17.34
CA LYS A 75 17.37 25.20 -17.73
C LYS A 75 16.39 26.33 -17.39
N ALA A 76 15.39 26.08 -16.52
CA ALA A 76 14.50 27.11 -16.01
C ALA A 76 14.80 27.37 -14.52
N PRO A 77 14.65 28.62 -14.03
CA PRO A 77 14.71 28.88 -12.59
C PRO A 77 13.59 28.11 -11.86
N ALA A 78 13.88 27.68 -10.64
CA ALA A 78 12.88 27.04 -9.80
C ALA A 78 11.74 28.03 -9.49
N ARG A 79 10.51 27.52 -9.50
CA ARG A 79 9.29 28.30 -9.20
C ARG A 79 8.64 27.71 -7.97
N VAL A 80 8.22 28.55 -7.04
CA VAL A 80 7.59 28.16 -5.78
C VAL A 80 6.11 28.53 -5.81
N PHE A 81 5.28 27.65 -5.26
CA PHE A 81 3.84 27.79 -5.13
C PHE A 81 3.44 27.37 -3.71
N ASP A 82 2.36 27.94 -3.22
CA ASP A 82 1.63 27.53 -2.02
C ASP A 82 0.46 26.58 -2.33
N ASP A 83 0.20 26.33 -3.62
CA ASP A 83 -0.85 25.45 -4.11
C ASP A 83 -0.31 24.44 -5.14
N LEU A 84 -0.63 23.16 -4.92
CA LEU A 84 -0.14 22.06 -5.76
C LEU A 84 -0.83 22.03 -7.13
N GLN A 85 -2.11 22.41 -7.23
CA GLN A 85 -2.79 22.44 -8.53
C GLN A 85 -2.20 23.54 -9.43
N GLN A 86 -1.94 24.73 -8.88
CA GLN A 86 -1.28 25.81 -9.62
C GLN A 86 0.13 25.42 -10.09
N ALA A 87 0.86 24.66 -9.26
CA ALA A 87 2.15 24.11 -9.65
C ALA A 87 2.02 23.14 -10.83
N VAL A 88 1.04 22.23 -10.80
CA VAL A 88 0.72 21.30 -11.89
C VAL A 88 0.34 22.03 -13.17
N ASP A 89 -0.56 23.00 -13.08
CA ASP A 89 -1.07 23.77 -14.22
C ASP A 89 0.05 24.51 -14.93
N SER A 90 1.03 24.98 -14.17
CA SER A 90 2.11 25.79 -14.71
C SER A 90 3.41 25.02 -15.01
N ALA A 91 3.46 23.72 -14.69
CA ALA A 91 4.64 22.90 -14.91
C ALA A 91 4.87 22.60 -16.40
N PRO A 92 6.06 22.89 -16.95
CA PRO A 92 6.38 22.49 -18.32
C PRO A 92 6.58 20.97 -18.41
N LYS A 93 6.52 20.43 -19.64
CA LYS A 93 6.84 19.03 -19.92
C LYS A 93 8.25 18.68 -19.42
N GLY A 94 8.40 17.52 -18.76
CA GLY A 94 9.67 17.08 -18.18
C GLY A 94 9.99 17.68 -16.82
N ALA A 95 9.08 18.44 -16.21
CA ALA A 95 9.30 19.05 -14.90
C ALA A 95 9.19 18.04 -13.76
N THR A 96 9.83 18.39 -12.65
CA THR A 96 9.66 17.75 -11.34
C THR A 96 9.04 18.75 -10.38
N ILE A 97 7.88 18.39 -9.84
CA ILE A 97 7.14 19.10 -8.80
C ILE A 97 7.50 18.44 -7.47
N THR A 98 8.12 19.18 -6.56
CA THR A 98 8.48 18.70 -5.22
C THR A 98 7.53 19.31 -4.19
N VAL A 99 6.83 18.46 -3.46
CA VAL A 99 5.86 18.80 -2.42
C VAL A 99 6.53 18.74 -1.05
N THR A 100 6.31 19.78 -0.25
CA THR A 100 6.66 19.86 1.17
C THR A 100 5.46 20.36 1.96
N GLY A 101 5.35 19.95 3.22
CA GLY A 101 4.17 20.21 4.04
C GLY A 101 2.93 19.45 3.54
N ARG A 102 1.74 20.01 3.85
CA ARG A 102 0.44 19.42 3.52
C ARG A 102 -0.30 20.25 2.48
N CYS A 103 -0.51 19.66 1.31
CA CYS A 103 -1.28 20.24 0.22
C CYS A 103 -2.67 19.61 0.12
N THR A 104 -3.66 20.42 -0.26
CA THR A 104 -5.05 19.96 -0.39
C THR A 104 -5.44 19.93 -1.86
N GLY A 105 -6.00 18.82 -2.30
CA GLY A 105 -6.56 18.60 -3.63
C GLY A 105 -8.07 18.90 -3.70
N PRO A 106 -8.74 18.44 -4.76
CA PRO A 106 -8.27 17.44 -5.73
C PRO A 106 -7.17 17.97 -6.66
N ILE A 107 -6.18 17.12 -6.98
CA ILE A 107 -5.09 17.46 -7.91
C ILE A 107 -5.32 16.80 -9.26
N LEU A 108 -5.73 17.58 -10.26
CA LEU A 108 -6.01 17.13 -11.61
C LEU A 108 -4.79 17.30 -12.53
N ILE A 109 -4.27 16.18 -13.03
CA ILE A 109 -3.22 16.11 -14.04
C ILE A 109 -3.87 15.70 -15.37
N LEU A 110 -4.30 16.69 -16.16
CA LEU A 110 -5.05 16.48 -17.39
C LEU A 110 -4.17 16.66 -18.64
N GLY A 111 -4.12 15.63 -19.49
CA GLY A 111 -3.46 15.71 -20.80
C GLY A 111 -1.96 16.01 -20.74
N ARG A 112 -1.29 15.67 -19.63
CA ARG A 112 0.14 15.94 -19.43
C ARG A 112 0.99 14.76 -19.89
N SER A 113 2.26 15.04 -20.16
CA SER A 113 3.26 14.02 -20.40
C SER A 113 4.57 14.32 -19.69
N ASP A 114 5.27 13.27 -19.26
CA ASP A 114 6.61 13.35 -18.67
C ASP A 114 6.67 14.31 -17.46
N LEU A 115 5.78 14.11 -16.48
CA LEU A 115 5.72 14.93 -15.27
C LEU A 115 6.00 14.06 -14.04
N THR A 116 6.83 14.56 -13.12
CA THR A 116 7.03 13.91 -11.82
C THR A 116 6.45 14.79 -10.72
N ILE A 117 5.58 14.24 -9.89
CA ILE A 117 5.19 14.81 -8.60
C ILE A 117 5.84 13.95 -7.52
N ARG A 118 6.58 14.58 -6.63
CA ARG A 118 7.28 13.86 -5.56
C ARG A 118 7.21 14.59 -4.24
N GLY A 119 7.21 13.84 -3.14
CA GLY A 119 7.56 14.37 -1.85
C GLY A 119 9.06 14.32 -1.55
N ILE A 120 9.38 14.56 -0.29
CA ILE A 120 10.70 14.31 0.27
C ILE A 120 10.87 12.80 0.43
N ALA A 121 11.97 12.27 -0.12
CA ALA A 121 12.28 10.85 0.00
C ALA A 121 12.66 10.50 1.46
N PRO A 122 12.38 9.28 1.93
CA PRO A 122 12.80 8.83 3.26
C PRO A 122 14.30 9.02 3.50
N ALA A 123 14.67 9.56 4.67
CA ALA A 123 16.02 10.04 5.01
C ALA A 123 17.13 8.98 4.88
N ASP A 124 16.79 7.69 5.00
CA ASP A 124 17.75 6.58 4.99
C ASP A 124 18.03 5.99 3.61
N THR A 125 17.47 6.59 2.55
CA THR A 125 17.55 6.02 1.20
C THR A 125 18.45 6.87 0.30
N ARG A 126 19.61 6.32 -0.10
CA ARG A 126 20.50 7.01 -1.05
C ARG A 126 19.86 7.17 -2.45
N THR A 127 18.86 6.36 -2.83
CA THR A 127 18.24 6.43 -4.19
C THR A 127 16.80 5.87 -4.33
N GLY A 128 16.02 5.55 -3.28
CA GLY A 128 14.75 4.82 -3.50
C GLY A 128 13.81 4.66 -2.30
N CYS A 129 12.91 3.68 -2.36
CA CYS A 129 12.11 3.27 -1.20
C CYS A 129 12.99 2.52 -0.18
N PRO A 130 12.64 2.48 1.12
CA PRO A 130 13.37 1.66 2.08
C PRO A 130 13.37 0.19 1.64
N ALA A 131 14.49 -0.50 1.83
CA ALA A 131 14.67 -1.87 1.36
C ALA A 131 13.69 -2.86 2.02
N GLU A 132 13.35 -2.60 3.28
CA GLU A 132 12.39 -3.39 4.07
C GLU A 132 10.92 -3.00 3.78
N GLY A 133 10.68 -2.14 2.79
CA GLY A 133 9.38 -1.57 2.52
C GLY A 133 9.11 -0.31 3.33
N LEU A 134 8.12 0.45 2.88
CA LEU A 134 7.71 1.69 3.52
C LEU A 134 6.93 1.40 4.80
N ARG A 135 7.25 2.09 5.88
CA ARG A 135 6.49 2.06 7.14
C ARG A 135 5.74 3.37 7.32
N PRO A 136 4.66 3.38 8.11
CA PRO A 136 4.06 4.62 8.57
C PRO A 136 5.13 5.49 9.22
N GLY A 137 5.24 6.74 8.76
CA GLY A 137 6.13 7.74 9.32
C GLY A 137 7.38 8.01 8.51
N ASP A 138 7.71 7.15 7.56
CA ASP A 138 8.88 7.31 6.69
C ASP A 138 8.75 8.50 5.70
N LEU A 139 7.52 8.98 5.46
CA LEU A 139 7.22 10.10 4.56
C LEU A 139 6.64 11.30 5.30
N THR A 140 6.95 12.52 4.84
CA THR A 140 6.49 13.77 5.47
C THR A 140 5.60 14.62 4.57
N SER A 141 5.79 14.54 3.25
CA SER A 141 5.00 15.31 2.27
C SER A 141 3.61 14.71 2.12
N THR A 142 2.56 15.51 2.37
CA THR A 142 1.18 15.02 2.42
C THR A 142 0.29 15.70 1.38
N VAL A 143 -0.53 14.91 0.70
CA VAL A 143 -1.61 15.36 -0.17
C VAL A 143 -2.92 14.75 0.35
N SER A 144 -3.92 15.59 0.61
CA SER A 144 -5.27 15.14 1.00
C SER A 144 -6.35 15.80 0.16
N SER A 145 -7.59 15.30 0.20
CA SER A 145 -8.72 15.92 -0.53
C SER A 145 -9.98 15.91 0.33
N GLY A 146 -10.80 16.95 0.24
CA GLY A 146 -12.06 17.05 0.98
C GLY A 146 -13.32 16.75 0.16
N SER A 147 -13.18 16.47 -1.14
CA SER A 147 -14.33 16.43 -2.06
C SER A 147 -14.35 15.32 -3.09
N ASP A 148 -13.18 14.82 -3.50
CA ASP A 148 -13.01 13.86 -4.59
C ASP A 148 -11.69 13.09 -4.39
N ASP A 149 -11.19 12.39 -5.41
CA ASP A 149 -9.89 11.75 -5.38
C ASP A 149 -8.79 12.75 -4.97
N ALA A 150 -7.74 12.28 -4.27
CA ALA A 150 -6.64 13.17 -3.92
C ALA A 150 -5.81 13.58 -5.15
N ILE A 151 -5.48 12.62 -6.03
CA ILE A 151 -4.73 12.88 -7.26
C ILE A 151 -5.36 12.13 -8.44
N ILE A 152 -5.76 12.88 -9.47
CA ILE A 152 -6.39 12.35 -10.68
C ILE A 152 -5.43 12.52 -11.87
N VAL A 153 -4.96 11.41 -12.42
CA VAL A 153 -4.13 11.36 -13.63
C VAL A 153 -5.00 11.02 -14.82
N MET A 154 -5.49 12.03 -15.53
CA MET A 154 -6.47 11.85 -16.60
C MET A 154 -5.85 12.05 -17.98
N MET A 155 -6.06 11.09 -18.89
CA MET A 155 -5.62 11.17 -20.29
C MET A 155 -4.14 11.56 -20.46
N SER A 156 -3.31 11.17 -19.50
CA SER A 156 -1.91 11.57 -19.39
C SER A 156 -0.99 10.38 -19.65
N THR A 157 0.29 10.66 -19.95
CA THR A 157 1.29 9.59 -20.16
C THR A 157 2.60 9.85 -19.44
N ASN A 158 3.24 8.81 -18.91
CA ASN A 158 4.51 8.92 -18.19
C ASN A 158 4.48 9.94 -17.05
N ILE A 159 3.44 9.83 -16.21
CA ILE A 159 3.29 10.60 -14.98
C ILE A 159 3.82 9.76 -13.82
N ARG A 160 4.71 10.33 -13.00
CA ARG A 160 5.31 9.66 -11.85
C ARG A 160 4.88 10.35 -10.57
N ILE A 161 4.34 9.60 -9.62
CA ILE A 161 3.91 10.06 -8.30
C ILE A 161 4.68 9.24 -7.26
N MET A 162 5.48 9.89 -6.41
CA MET A 162 6.36 9.19 -5.49
C MET A 162 6.63 9.91 -4.16
N PHE A 163 6.91 9.16 -3.11
CA PHE A 163 7.28 9.68 -1.78
C PHE A 163 6.22 10.61 -1.17
N LEU A 164 4.94 10.35 -1.41
CA LEU A 164 3.83 11.08 -0.83
C LEU A 164 3.05 10.23 0.17
N ASN A 165 2.62 10.88 1.24
CA ASN A 165 1.44 10.49 1.98
C ASN A 165 0.21 10.98 1.22
N VAL A 166 -0.68 10.09 0.79
CA VAL A 166 -1.92 10.41 0.06
C VAL A 166 -3.10 9.90 0.86
N VAL A 167 -3.80 10.82 1.52
CA VAL A 167 -4.72 10.45 2.61
C VAL A 167 -6.00 11.24 2.66
N ASP A 168 -6.98 10.65 3.34
CA ASP A 168 -8.22 11.29 3.75
C ASP A 168 -9.09 11.75 2.57
N ALA A 169 -8.92 11.17 1.37
CA ALA A 169 -9.78 11.44 0.23
C ALA A 169 -11.14 10.73 0.41
N PRO A 170 -12.28 11.39 0.17
CA PRO A 170 -13.59 10.72 0.19
C PRO A 170 -13.80 9.74 -0.98
N SER A 171 -12.94 9.83 -2.00
CA SER A 171 -12.84 8.90 -3.14
C SER A 171 -11.40 8.34 -3.15
N ASP A 172 -10.76 8.15 -4.29
CA ASP A 172 -9.51 7.40 -4.37
C ASP A 172 -8.29 8.23 -3.95
N GLY A 173 -7.26 7.57 -3.43
CA GLY A 173 -5.98 8.23 -3.17
C GLY A 173 -5.36 8.72 -4.49
N ILE A 174 -5.08 7.77 -5.40
CA ILE A 174 -4.55 8.08 -6.74
C ILE A 174 -5.36 7.34 -7.81
N GLU A 175 -6.02 8.07 -8.72
CA GLU A 175 -6.68 7.51 -9.90
C GLU A 175 -5.81 7.72 -11.16
N PHE A 176 -5.49 6.63 -11.87
CA PHE A 176 -4.99 6.68 -13.24
C PHE A 176 -6.13 6.45 -14.23
N LYS A 177 -6.77 7.54 -14.68
CA LYS A 177 -7.96 7.53 -15.54
C LYS A 177 -7.60 7.62 -17.03
N ASP A 178 -7.77 6.52 -17.75
CA ASP A 178 -7.40 6.35 -19.17
C ASP A 178 -5.95 6.75 -19.49
N ALA A 179 -5.09 6.78 -18.46
CA ALA A 179 -3.69 7.15 -18.54
C ALA A 179 -2.82 5.99 -19.02
N SER A 180 -1.58 6.29 -19.37
CA SER A 180 -0.61 5.27 -19.76
C SER A 180 0.78 5.50 -19.20
N LYS A 181 1.53 4.42 -18.97
CA LYS A 181 2.93 4.51 -18.49
C LYS A 181 3.03 5.29 -17.17
N GLY A 182 1.97 5.29 -16.35
CA GLY A 182 1.99 5.92 -15.04
C GLY A 182 2.95 5.21 -14.10
N THR A 183 3.36 5.87 -13.03
CA THR A 183 4.09 5.23 -11.94
C THR A 183 3.60 5.80 -10.61
N ALA A 184 3.08 4.94 -9.73
CA ALA A 184 2.93 5.21 -8.31
C ALA A 184 4.02 4.42 -7.57
N PHE A 185 5.00 5.11 -7.00
CA PHE A 185 6.17 4.49 -6.38
C PHE A 185 6.44 5.00 -4.97
N CYS A 186 6.54 4.10 -4.00
CA CYS A 186 6.94 4.45 -2.64
C CYS A 186 6.12 5.58 -2.02
N ASN A 187 4.80 5.46 -2.14
CA ASN A 187 3.84 6.32 -1.45
C ASN A 187 3.24 5.56 -0.28
N CYS A 188 2.72 6.28 0.70
CA CYS A 188 1.74 5.70 1.61
C CYS A 188 0.34 6.23 1.30
N LEU A 189 -0.62 5.33 1.10
CA LEU A 189 -2.00 5.64 0.78
C LEU A 189 -2.93 5.08 1.85
N ALA A 190 -3.60 5.97 2.58
CA ALA A 190 -4.43 5.56 3.72
C ALA A 190 -5.68 6.41 3.91
N ARG A 191 -6.74 5.80 4.47
CA ARG A 191 -8.02 6.46 4.78
C ARG A 191 -8.66 7.15 3.57
N ASN A 192 -8.42 6.61 2.38
CA ASN A 192 -9.15 6.98 1.17
C ASN A 192 -10.34 6.02 0.97
N PHE A 193 -11.14 6.20 -0.06
CA PHE A 193 -12.08 5.16 -0.52
C PHE A 193 -11.29 3.97 -1.04
N ASP A 194 -10.74 4.01 -2.26
CA ASP A 194 -9.72 3.05 -2.69
C ASP A 194 -8.33 3.69 -2.55
N GLY A 195 -7.30 2.87 -2.32
CA GLY A 195 -5.93 3.38 -2.24
C GLY A 195 -5.47 3.91 -3.60
N ILE A 196 -5.38 3.02 -4.58
CA ILE A 196 -4.99 3.34 -5.96
C ILE A 196 -5.97 2.73 -6.94
N GLU A 197 -6.49 3.53 -7.86
CA GLU A 197 -7.35 3.05 -8.94
C GLU A 197 -6.64 3.12 -10.31
N LEU A 198 -6.66 2.00 -11.05
CA LEU A 198 -6.21 1.89 -12.43
C LEU A 198 -7.42 1.71 -13.35
N ARG A 199 -8.00 2.83 -13.79
CA ARG A 199 -9.27 2.86 -14.51
C ARG A 199 -9.10 3.15 -16.00
N GLY A 200 -9.17 2.10 -16.82
CA GLY A 200 -8.78 2.15 -18.24
C GLY A 200 -7.29 2.43 -18.45
N ALA A 201 -6.46 2.28 -17.41
CA ALA A 201 -5.03 2.55 -17.46
C ALA A 201 -4.26 1.47 -18.22
N SER A 202 -3.14 1.84 -18.84
CA SER A 202 -2.27 0.83 -19.45
C SER A 202 -0.78 1.05 -19.24
N SER A 203 -0.04 -0.04 -19.09
CA SER A 203 1.41 -0.01 -18.86
C SER A 203 1.82 0.82 -17.63
N THR A 204 0.92 0.98 -16.65
CA THR A 204 1.19 1.70 -15.39
C THR A 204 1.85 0.77 -14.38
N ILE A 205 2.75 1.33 -13.56
CA ILE A 205 3.50 0.62 -12.52
C ILE A 205 3.05 1.13 -11.15
N VAL A 206 2.55 0.23 -10.31
CA VAL A 206 2.26 0.47 -8.89
C VAL A 206 3.26 -0.35 -8.09
N GLN A 207 4.26 0.31 -7.50
CA GLN A 207 5.41 -0.38 -6.91
C GLN A 207 5.84 0.16 -5.55
N ALA A 208 6.13 -0.76 -4.61
CA ALA A 208 6.70 -0.44 -3.30
C ALA A 208 5.88 0.58 -2.50
N ASN A 209 4.56 0.64 -2.70
CA ASN A 209 3.68 1.48 -1.90
C ASN A 209 3.24 0.74 -0.64
N LEU A 210 2.98 1.51 0.42
CA LEU A 210 2.20 1.08 1.56
C LEU A 210 0.76 1.53 1.34
N VAL A 211 -0.19 0.59 1.30
CA VAL A 211 -1.61 0.89 1.06
C VAL A 211 -2.40 0.29 2.20
N LYS A 212 -2.93 1.15 3.09
CA LYS A 212 -3.54 0.68 4.33
C LYS A 212 -4.82 1.40 4.68
N GLU A 213 -5.75 0.70 5.34
CA GLU A 213 -6.93 1.31 5.97
C GLU A 213 -7.72 2.24 5.04
N ASN A 214 -7.78 1.89 3.75
CA ASN A 214 -8.73 2.50 2.83
C ASN A 214 -10.09 1.81 3.00
N LEU A 215 -11.19 2.55 2.80
CA LEU A 215 -12.55 2.05 3.06
C LEU A 215 -12.97 0.94 2.08
N GLY A 216 -12.42 0.96 0.88
CA GLY A 216 -12.62 0.02 -0.20
C GLY A 216 -11.42 -0.88 -0.42
N ASP A 217 -11.04 -1.06 -1.67
CA ASP A 217 -9.92 -1.89 -2.09
C ASP A 217 -8.58 -1.16 -1.89
N GLY A 218 -7.52 -1.92 -1.62
CA GLY A 218 -6.18 -1.33 -1.62
C GLY A 218 -5.80 -0.83 -3.01
N VAL A 219 -5.85 -1.72 -4.01
CA VAL A 219 -5.66 -1.37 -5.42
C VAL A 219 -6.79 -1.95 -6.27
N LEU A 220 -7.53 -1.06 -6.94
CA LEU A 220 -8.59 -1.43 -7.87
C LEU A 220 -8.11 -1.29 -9.32
N VAL A 221 -8.34 -2.31 -10.14
CA VAL A 221 -8.05 -2.30 -11.58
C VAL A 221 -9.31 -2.58 -12.35
N GLN A 222 -9.85 -1.55 -13.00
CA GLN A 222 -11.11 -1.67 -13.72
C GLN A 222 -11.12 -0.98 -15.09
N ARG A 223 -12.13 -1.29 -15.88
CA ARG A 223 -12.34 -0.69 -17.21
C ARG A 223 -12.94 0.71 -17.09
N LEU A 224 -12.60 1.56 -18.07
CA LEU A 224 -13.36 2.78 -18.36
C LEU A 224 -13.75 2.84 -19.84
N SER A 225 -13.04 3.65 -20.65
CA SER A 225 -13.26 3.71 -22.09
C SER A 225 -12.67 2.48 -22.79
N LYS A 226 -11.69 1.84 -22.15
CA LYS A 226 -11.00 0.63 -22.59
C LYS A 226 -10.64 -0.25 -21.38
N PRO A 227 -10.37 -1.54 -21.57
CA PRO A 227 -9.86 -2.41 -20.53
C PRO A 227 -8.54 -1.89 -19.94
N SER A 228 -8.35 -2.05 -18.63
CA SER A 228 -7.04 -1.82 -18.01
C SER A 228 -6.10 -2.96 -18.37
N THR A 229 -4.94 -2.62 -18.97
CA THR A 229 -4.04 -3.63 -19.54
C THR A 229 -2.56 -3.39 -19.31
N LYS A 230 -1.79 -4.47 -19.17
CA LYS A 230 -0.33 -4.44 -19.04
C LYS A 230 0.16 -3.63 -17.83
N ASN A 231 -0.70 -3.43 -16.83
CA ASN A 231 -0.30 -2.79 -15.61
C ASN A 231 0.47 -3.78 -14.72
N GLN A 232 1.38 -3.25 -13.92
CA GLN A 232 2.24 -4.02 -13.02
C GLN A 232 2.05 -3.53 -11.60
N ILE A 233 1.58 -4.41 -10.72
CA ILE A 233 1.39 -4.15 -9.29
C ILE A 233 2.42 -5.01 -8.56
N ASN A 234 3.53 -4.39 -8.17
CA ASN A 234 4.74 -5.10 -7.77
C ASN A 234 5.27 -4.68 -6.39
N GLY A 235 5.47 -5.63 -5.48
CA GLY A 235 6.21 -5.35 -4.24
C GLY A 235 5.52 -4.36 -3.31
N ASN A 236 4.18 -4.25 -3.34
CA ASN A 236 3.43 -3.38 -2.45
C ASN A 236 3.08 -4.10 -1.15
N THR A 237 2.96 -3.35 -0.06
CA THR A 237 2.40 -3.81 1.21
C THR A 237 0.98 -3.27 1.31
N ILE A 238 -0.01 -4.16 1.24
CA ILE A 238 -1.43 -3.82 1.15
C ILE A 238 -2.17 -4.47 2.30
N ILE A 239 -2.54 -3.68 3.31
CA ILE A 239 -2.95 -4.21 4.60
C ILE A 239 -4.20 -3.53 5.16
N ALA A 240 -5.06 -4.28 5.84
CA ALA A 240 -6.19 -3.73 6.59
C ALA A 240 -7.12 -2.80 5.78
N ASN A 241 -7.29 -3.05 4.47
CA ASN A 241 -8.27 -2.31 3.67
C ASN A 241 -9.68 -2.91 3.86
N GLY A 242 -10.71 -2.09 3.67
CA GLY A 242 -12.11 -2.41 3.97
C GLY A 242 -12.78 -3.38 3.00
N LYS A 243 -12.11 -3.73 1.90
CA LYS A 243 -12.49 -4.78 0.96
C LYS A 243 -11.27 -5.64 0.59
N ASP A 244 -10.96 -5.80 -0.70
CA ASP A 244 -9.86 -6.63 -1.14
C ASP A 244 -8.53 -5.89 -1.01
N GLY A 245 -7.44 -6.64 -0.86
CA GLY A 245 -6.11 -6.06 -1.06
C GLY A 245 -5.97 -5.55 -2.51
N ILE A 246 -6.18 -6.43 -3.48
CA ILE A 246 -6.18 -6.07 -4.91
C ILE A 246 -7.40 -6.68 -5.60
N ARG A 247 -8.24 -5.85 -6.22
CA ARG A 247 -9.32 -6.30 -7.10
C ARG A 247 -9.00 -5.96 -8.56
N VAL A 248 -9.09 -6.95 -9.44
CA VAL A 248 -9.00 -6.76 -10.89
C VAL A 248 -10.30 -7.20 -11.53
N GLU A 249 -10.99 -6.25 -12.15
CA GLU A 249 -12.36 -6.47 -12.59
C GLU A 249 -12.69 -5.91 -13.98
N THR A 250 -13.90 -6.25 -14.43
CA THR A 250 -14.57 -5.65 -15.58
C THR A 250 -13.74 -5.78 -16.87
N GLN A 251 -13.37 -7.02 -17.24
CA GLN A 251 -12.64 -7.34 -18.48
C GLN A 251 -11.19 -6.83 -18.53
N SER A 252 -10.62 -6.43 -17.39
CA SER A 252 -9.22 -6.05 -17.29
C SER A 252 -8.31 -7.27 -17.57
N THR A 253 -7.29 -7.07 -18.39
CA THR A 253 -6.53 -8.20 -18.95
C THR A 253 -5.04 -7.93 -19.08
N SER A 254 -4.23 -8.98 -19.06
CA SER A 254 -2.77 -8.88 -19.22
C SER A 254 -2.10 -8.04 -18.15
N ASN A 255 -2.69 -7.93 -16.96
CA ASN A 255 -2.07 -7.28 -15.81
C ASN A 255 -1.22 -8.30 -15.02
N THR A 256 -0.16 -7.80 -14.39
CA THR A 256 0.75 -8.62 -13.57
C THR A 256 0.72 -8.12 -12.14
N VAL A 257 0.45 -9.02 -11.20
CA VAL A 257 0.47 -8.78 -9.77
C VAL A 257 1.55 -9.70 -9.19
N THR A 258 2.64 -9.12 -8.66
CA THR A 258 3.79 -9.92 -8.24
C THR A 258 4.50 -9.40 -7.01
N GLY A 259 4.82 -10.29 -6.08
CA GLY A 259 5.64 -9.93 -4.92
C GLY A 259 4.94 -9.04 -3.90
N ASN A 260 3.61 -8.95 -3.91
CA ASN A 260 2.88 -8.11 -2.96
C ASN A 260 2.60 -8.89 -1.66
N LEU A 261 2.64 -8.18 -0.54
CA LEU A 261 2.11 -8.65 0.74
C LEU A 261 0.68 -8.12 0.89
N LEU A 262 -0.28 -9.03 1.06
CA LEU A 262 -1.70 -8.73 1.18
C LEU A 262 -2.23 -9.35 2.47
N ALA A 263 -2.34 -8.53 3.52
CA ALA A 263 -2.59 -9.05 4.86
C ALA A 263 -3.72 -8.32 5.59
N GLY A 264 -4.63 -9.08 6.20
CA GLY A 264 -5.68 -8.50 7.05
C GLY A 264 -6.70 -7.64 6.31
N ASN A 265 -6.84 -7.78 4.99
CA ASN A 265 -7.90 -7.08 4.25
C ASN A 265 -9.25 -7.74 4.54
N ALA A 266 -10.32 -6.94 4.56
CA ALA A 266 -11.63 -7.39 5.05
C ALA A 266 -12.26 -8.50 4.18
N ASP A 267 -12.01 -8.47 2.87
CA ASP A 267 -12.47 -9.48 1.92
C ASP A 267 -11.30 -10.37 1.47
N ASP A 268 -11.02 -10.46 0.17
CA ASP A 268 -9.97 -11.31 -0.37
C ASP A 268 -8.60 -10.62 -0.36
N GLY A 269 -7.51 -11.39 -0.31
CA GLY A 269 -6.19 -10.86 -0.61
C GLY A 269 -6.16 -10.31 -2.04
N ILE A 270 -6.48 -11.16 -3.03
CA ILE A 270 -6.60 -10.79 -4.44
C ILE A 270 -7.89 -11.36 -5.04
N GLU A 271 -8.75 -10.54 -5.65
CA GLU A 271 -9.90 -10.99 -6.45
C GLU A 271 -9.67 -10.71 -7.95
N LEU A 272 -9.92 -11.72 -8.80
CA LEU A 272 -10.15 -11.52 -10.24
C LEU A 272 -11.62 -11.77 -10.60
N ALA A 273 -12.36 -10.71 -10.92
CA ALA A 273 -13.75 -10.77 -11.33
C ALA A 273 -13.92 -10.43 -12.82
N GLU A 274 -14.47 -11.36 -13.61
CA GLU A 274 -14.68 -11.18 -15.05
C GLU A 274 -13.42 -10.70 -15.80
N SER A 275 -12.24 -11.18 -15.39
CA SER A 275 -10.94 -10.65 -15.81
C SER A 275 -10.00 -11.76 -16.26
N ASP A 276 -9.64 -11.72 -17.53
CA ASP A 276 -8.94 -12.81 -18.21
C ASP A 276 -7.44 -12.51 -18.41
N ARG A 277 -6.62 -13.56 -18.52
CA ARG A 277 -5.19 -13.47 -18.93
C ARG A 277 -4.34 -12.57 -18.05
N ASN A 278 -4.64 -12.50 -16.76
CA ASN A 278 -3.81 -11.85 -15.76
C ASN A 278 -2.82 -12.86 -15.14
N LYS A 279 -1.74 -12.33 -14.56
CA LYS A 279 -0.68 -13.12 -13.93
C LYS A 279 -0.53 -12.71 -12.48
N LEU A 280 -0.75 -13.66 -11.57
CA LEU A 280 -0.57 -13.52 -10.13
C LEU A 280 0.56 -14.46 -9.71
N THR A 281 1.72 -13.92 -9.36
CA THR A 281 2.86 -14.77 -8.94
C THR A 281 3.63 -14.22 -7.76
N ARG A 282 4.10 -15.09 -6.86
CA ARG A 282 4.94 -14.71 -5.70
C ARG A 282 4.29 -13.69 -4.78
N ASN A 283 2.97 -13.62 -4.73
CA ASN A 283 2.29 -12.81 -3.72
C ASN A 283 2.13 -13.62 -2.44
N THR A 284 2.14 -12.93 -1.30
CA THR A 284 1.80 -13.49 0.00
C THR A 284 0.44 -12.94 0.40
N ALA A 285 -0.57 -13.81 0.48
CA ALA A 285 -1.93 -13.45 0.88
C ALA A 285 -2.29 -14.19 2.18
N GLU A 286 -2.36 -13.44 3.27
CA GLU A 286 -2.54 -14.00 4.61
C GLU A 286 -3.54 -13.25 5.47
N ALA A 287 -4.23 -13.98 6.36
CA ALA A 287 -5.15 -13.37 7.34
C ALA A 287 -6.23 -12.45 6.74
N ASN A 288 -6.61 -12.62 5.47
CA ASN A 288 -7.70 -11.86 4.85
C ASN A 288 -9.05 -12.49 5.24
N GLY A 289 -10.10 -11.67 5.32
CA GLY A 289 -11.39 -12.07 5.89
C GLY A 289 -12.14 -13.13 5.06
N ASN A 290 -11.94 -13.14 3.74
CA ASN A 290 -12.45 -14.16 2.84
C ASN A 290 -11.31 -15.05 2.31
N GLY A 291 -11.06 -15.11 1.01
CA GLY A 291 -10.01 -15.93 0.42
C GLY A 291 -8.67 -15.24 0.27
N GLY A 292 -7.59 -16.01 0.17
CA GLY A 292 -6.29 -15.41 -0.15
C GLY A 292 -6.23 -14.93 -1.59
N VAL A 293 -6.73 -15.76 -2.52
CA VAL A 293 -6.91 -15.41 -3.93
C VAL A 293 -8.23 -16.02 -4.41
N GLN A 294 -9.09 -15.21 -5.03
CA GLN A 294 -10.38 -15.65 -5.57
C GLN A 294 -10.49 -15.41 -7.08
N LEU A 295 -11.06 -16.39 -7.80
CA LEU A 295 -11.45 -16.24 -9.21
C LEU A 295 -12.95 -16.35 -9.40
N ARG A 296 -13.55 -15.33 -10.02
CA ARG A 296 -14.97 -15.27 -10.40
C ARG A 296 -15.12 -14.92 -11.87
N ALA A 297 -15.71 -15.82 -12.65
CA ALA A 297 -15.92 -15.68 -14.09
C ALA A 297 -14.64 -15.33 -14.88
N SER A 298 -13.47 -15.77 -14.39
CA SER A 298 -12.16 -15.32 -14.86
C SER A 298 -11.38 -16.48 -15.50
N ASN A 299 -10.96 -16.31 -16.75
CA ASN A 299 -10.38 -17.37 -17.57
C ASN A 299 -8.94 -17.09 -17.98
N ARG A 300 -8.19 -18.18 -18.25
CA ARG A 300 -6.84 -18.11 -18.82
C ARG A 300 -5.86 -17.29 -17.98
N ASN A 301 -6.05 -17.22 -16.67
CA ASN A 301 -5.13 -16.57 -15.76
C ASN A 301 -3.99 -17.52 -15.36
N LEU A 302 -2.84 -16.95 -15.04
CA LEU A 302 -1.72 -17.67 -14.44
C LEU A 302 -1.65 -17.31 -12.95
N VAL A 303 -1.92 -18.28 -12.07
CA VAL A 303 -1.83 -18.12 -10.62
C VAL A 303 -0.87 -19.17 -10.08
N ASP A 304 0.37 -18.74 -9.82
CA ASP A 304 1.46 -19.66 -9.53
C ASP A 304 2.43 -19.12 -8.49
N THR A 305 3.01 -20.00 -7.67
CA THR A 305 4.00 -19.66 -6.64
C THR A 305 3.56 -18.57 -5.65
N ASN A 306 2.26 -18.43 -5.39
CA ASN A 306 1.75 -17.55 -4.33
C ASN A 306 1.72 -18.31 -3.01
N ALA A 307 2.11 -17.64 -1.93
CA ALA A 307 1.94 -18.12 -0.56
C ALA A 307 0.56 -17.69 -0.08
N ILE A 308 -0.32 -18.67 0.17
CA ILE A 308 -1.71 -18.43 0.58
C ILE A 308 -1.94 -19.19 1.87
N SER A 309 -2.28 -18.50 2.96
CA SER A 309 -2.48 -19.16 4.25
C SER A 309 -3.27 -18.31 5.24
N GLY A 310 -4.07 -18.96 6.10
CA GLY A 310 -4.70 -18.29 7.24
C GLY A 310 -5.80 -17.30 6.86
N ASN A 311 -6.35 -17.38 5.64
CA ASN A 311 -7.49 -16.58 5.21
C ASN A 311 -8.81 -17.25 5.65
N GLY A 312 -9.90 -16.50 5.67
CA GLY A 312 -11.22 -16.95 6.13
C GLY A 312 -11.82 -18.14 5.35
N ASP A 313 -11.39 -18.39 4.12
CA ASP A 313 -11.76 -19.59 3.34
C ASP A 313 -11.08 -20.88 3.83
N GLY A 314 -10.06 -20.78 4.68
CA GLY A 314 -9.27 -21.91 5.19
C GLY A 314 -8.36 -22.58 4.17
N LEU A 315 -8.21 -22.02 2.97
CA LEU A 315 -7.37 -22.59 1.91
C LEU A 315 -5.89 -22.30 2.15
N VAL A 316 -5.04 -23.27 1.76
CA VAL A 316 -3.58 -23.18 1.91
C VAL A 316 -2.91 -23.49 0.57
N ASN A 317 -2.11 -22.54 0.08
CA ASN A 317 -1.37 -22.60 -1.19
C ASN A 317 -2.24 -22.88 -2.43
N ILE A 318 -3.55 -22.72 -2.32
CA ILE A 318 -4.51 -22.90 -3.41
C ILE A 318 -5.50 -21.74 -3.38
N LEU A 319 -5.95 -21.30 -4.55
CA LEU A 319 -6.95 -20.25 -4.69
C LEU A 319 -8.36 -20.80 -4.55
N ASP A 320 -9.30 -19.96 -4.14
CA ASP A 320 -10.73 -20.24 -4.27
C ASP A 320 -11.19 -19.95 -5.70
N CYS A 321 -11.86 -20.91 -6.31
CA CYS A 321 -12.38 -20.75 -7.65
C CYS A 321 -13.89 -20.91 -7.69
N VAL A 322 -14.58 -19.77 -7.68
CA VAL A 322 -16.02 -19.67 -7.82
C VAL A 322 -16.43 -20.02 -9.25
N SER A 323 -15.75 -19.44 -10.24
CA SER A 323 -15.97 -19.77 -11.66
C SER A 323 -14.84 -19.28 -12.56
N GLY A 324 -14.68 -19.94 -13.70
CA GLY A 324 -13.61 -19.68 -14.65
C GLY A 324 -13.09 -20.97 -15.26
N SER A 325 -12.28 -20.88 -16.30
CA SER A 325 -11.72 -22.04 -16.98
C SER A 325 -10.37 -21.73 -17.60
N ARG A 326 -9.59 -22.78 -17.89
CA ARG A 326 -8.29 -22.67 -18.54
C ARG A 326 -7.28 -21.87 -17.72
N ASN A 327 -7.47 -21.76 -16.41
CA ASN A 327 -6.50 -21.13 -15.53
C ASN A 327 -5.35 -22.09 -15.28
N THR A 328 -4.15 -21.57 -15.07
CA THR A 328 -2.92 -22.36 -15.00
C THR A 328 -2.06 -21.94 -13.82
N GLY A 329 -1.19 -22.82 -13.36
CA GLY A 329 -0.27 -22.57 -12.25
C GLY A 329 -0.51 -23.50 -11.06
N GLY A 330 0.46 -23.53 -10.14
CA GLY A 330 0.48 -24.44 -9.00
C GLY A 330 -0.61 -24.16 -7.96
N ASN A 331 -1.10 -22.92 -7.88
CA ASN A 331 -2.17 -22.56 -6.95
C ASN A 331 -3.58 -22.83 -7.52
N VAL A 332 -3.71 -23.30 -8.77
CA VAL A 332 -5.03 -23.47 -9.42
C VAL A 332 -5.63 -24.86 -9.14
N PRO A 333 -6.83 -24.94 -8.53
CA PRO A 333 -7.52 -26.21 -8.28
C PRO A 333 -7.97 -26.88 -9.60
N PRO A 334 -8.11 -28.22 -9.63
CA PRO A 334 -8.51 -28.96 -10.83
C PRO A 334 -9.80 -28.44 -11.48
N ALA A 335 -10.76 -27.97 -10.68
CA ALA A 335 -12.05 -27.47 -11.16
C ALA A 335 -11.96 -26.24 -12.07
N CYS A 336 -10.85 -25.50 -12.03
CA CYS A 336 -10.68 -24.25 -12.78
C CYS A 336 -9.53 -24.26 -13.79
N ARG A 337 -8.95 -25.44 -14.03
CA ARG A 337 -7.91 -25.63 -15.04
C ARG A 337 -8.45 -25.58 -16.48
#